data_AF-A0A0Q2RV24-F1
#
_entry.id   AF-A0A0Q2RV24-F1
#
_cell.length_a   1.000
_cell.length_b   1.000
_cell.length_c   1.000
_cell.angle_alpha   90.00
_cell.angle_beta   90.00
_cell.angle_gamma   90.00
#
_symmetry.space_group_name_H-M   'P 1'
#
loop_
_entity.id
_entity.type
_entity.pdbx_description
1 polymer ?
#
loop_
_entity_poly.entity_id
_entity_poly.type
_entity_poly.pdbx_seq_one_letter_code
_entity_poly.pdbx_strand_id
1 'polypeptide(L)'
;MENGQQLESNDSLNLNDVNGLIIDRTMTGIGSNFYTEFSKYMNESQPDLNENFTVKERATASQGSIITVWHSQKVVYRTTLSPGARQAREKAQAAVATVSNYLLRWKIERLYSDTFDLDHDELQ
;
A
#
# COMPACT_ATOMS: atom_id res chain seq x y z
N MET A 1 8.64 19.47 -42.77
CA MET A 1 7.47 18.77 -42.20
C MET A 1 7.78 18.58 -40.72
N GLU A 2 6.93 19.16 -39.89
CA GLU A 2 7.10 19.27 -38.44
C GLU A 2 7.00 17.92 -37.71
N ASN A 3 7.90 17.75 -36.74
CA ASN A 3 7.76 17.14 -35.41
C ASN A 3 6.90 15.90 -35.18
N GLY A 4 7.58 14.91 -34.59
CA GLY A 4 6.95 13.88 -33.76
C GLY A 4 7.99 13.17 -32.91
N GLN A 5 8.83 13.90 -32.17
CA GLN A 5 9.58 13.31 -31.06
C GLN A 5 8.56 12.80 -30.05
N GLN A 6 8.28 11.51 -30.12
CA GLN A 6 7.51 10.79 -29.10
C GLN A 6 8.38 10.77 -27.85
N LEU A 7 8.11 11.73 -26.95
CA LEU A 7 8.58 11.73 -25.58
C LEU A 7 7.89 10.55 -24.89
N GLU A 8 8.49 9.36 -24.98
CA GLU A 8 8.28 8.32 -23.99
C GLU A 8 8.93 8.81 -22.69
N SER A 9 8.18 9.64 -21.96
CA SER A 9 8.47 9.95 -20.58
C SER A 9 8.28 8.67 -19.76
N ASN A 10 9.28 7.78 -19.81
CA ASN A 10 9.53 6.77 -18.79
C ASN A 10 10.05 7.46 -17.52
N ASP A 11 9.32 8.48 -17.07
CA ASP A 11 9.50 9.09 -15.76
C ASP A 11 9.00 8.05 -14.77
N SER A 12 9.91 7.14 -14.46
CA SER A 12 9.78 6.21 -13.37
C SER A 12 9.71 7.09 -12.13
N LEU A 13 8.50 7.57 -11.81
CA LEU A 13 8.19 8.38 -10.63
C LEU A 13 9.03 7.82 -9.49
N ASN A 14 10.05 8.56 -9.08
CA ASN A 14 10.94 8.15 -8.02
C ASN A 14 10.15 8.30 -6.72
N LEU A 15 9.32 7.30 -6.44
CA LEU A 15 8.41 7.23 -5.29
C LEU A 15 9.15 7.23 -3.95
N ASN A 16 10.49 7.25 -3.96
CA ASN A 16 11.30 7.36 -2.75
C ASN A 16 11.25 8.78 -2.16
N ASP A 17 10.95 9.81 -2.96
CA ASP A 17 10.81 11.20 -2.50
C ASP A 17 9.37 11.59 -2.12
N VAL A 18 8.40 10.69 -2.36
CA VAL A 18 6.98 10.95 -2.06
C VAL A 18 6.53 10.00 -0.97
N ASN A 19 6.12 10.55 0.17
CA ASN A 19 5.65 9.78 1.32
C ASN A 19 4.11 9.82 1.44
N GLY A 20 3.55 8.84 2.14
CA GLY A 20 2.10 8.78 2.43
C GLY A 20 1.22 8.40 1.26
N LEU A 21 1.78 7.85 0.18
CA LEU A 21 1.04 7.49 -1.02
C LEU A 21 0.44 6.09 -0.90
N ILE A 22 -0.86 5.97 -1.25
CA ILE A 22 -1.52 4.68 -1.46
C ILE A 22 -1.69 4.50 -2.97
N ILE A 23 -0.95 3.56 -3.56
CA ILE A 23 -0.92 3.33 -4.99
C ILE A 23 -1.99 2.31 -5.37
N ASP A 24 -2.88 2.68 -6.29
CA ASP A 24 -3.86 1.78 -6.89
C ASP A 24 -3.24 0.96 -8.03
N ARG A 25 -3.28 -0.36 -7.90
CA ARG A 25 -3.00 -1.32 -8.99
C ARG A 25 -4.13 -2.34 -9.09
N THR A 26 -5.36 -1.88 -8.91
CA THR A 26 -6.57 -2.64 -9.14
C THR A 26 -7.03 -2.49 -10.60
N MET A 27 -7.76 -3.49 -11.10
CA MET A 27 -8.19 -3.57 -12.51
C MET A 27 -9.70 -3.78 -12.64
N THR A 28 -10.37 -4.29 -11.60
CA THR A 28 -11.83 -4.52 -11.63
C THR A 28 -12.56 -3.47 -10.78
N GLY A 29 -13.86 -3.28 -11.04
CA GLY A 29 -14.69 -2.39 -10.22
C GLY A 29 -14.77 -2.81 -8.75
N ILE A 30 -14.68 -4.11 -8.45
CA ILE A 30 -14.68 -4.61 -7.07
C ILE A 30 -13.35 -4.24 -6.38
N GLY A 31 -12.23 -4.40 -7.09
CA GLY A 31 -10.91 -4.00 -6.60
C GLY A 31 -10.81 -2.49 -6.39
N SER A 32 -11.25 -1.70 -7.36
CA SER A 32 -11.25 -0.23 -7.26
C SER A 32 -12.12 0.26 -6.11
N ASN A 33 -13.30 -0.33 -5.90
CA ASN A 33 -14.15 0.00 -4.75
C ASN A 33 -13.48 -0.36 -3.41
N PHE A 34 -12.79 -1.50 -3.32
CA PHE A 34 -11.98 -1.83 -2.14
C PHE A 34 -10.88 -0.78 -1.93
N TYR A 35 -10.16 -0.39 -2.99
CA TYR A 35 -9.11 0.61 -2.91
C TYR A 35 -9.66 1.95 -2.39
N THR A 36 -10.79 2.42 -2.92
CA THR A 36 -11.43 3.66 -2.46
C THR A 36 -11.79 3.61 -0.97
N GLU A 37 -12.47 2.55 -0.52
CA GLU A 37 -12.85 2.41 0.89
C GLU A 37 -11.62 2.23 1.79
N PHE A 38 -10.62 1.44 1.37
CA PHE A 38 -9.36 1.25 2.09
C PHE A 38 -8.62 2.57 2.26
N SER A 39 -8.42 3.32 1.18
CA SER A 39 -7.72 4.60 1.20
C SER A 39 -8.45 5.60 2.08
N LYS A 40 -9.79 5.65 2.01
CA LYS A 40 -10.61 6.47 2.91
C LYS A 40 -10.37 6.12 4.37
N TYR A 41 -10.54 4.86 4.76
CA TYR A 41 -10.38 4.42 6.14
C TYR A 41 -8.94 4.55 6.65
N MET A 42 -7.94 4.37 5.79
CA MET A 42 -6.53 4.58 6.16
C MET A 42 -6.27 6.04 6.48
N ASN A 43 -6.74 6.97 5.64
CA ASN A 43 -6.58 8.40 5.90
C ASN A 43 -7.33 8.84 7.17
N GLU A 44 -8.51 8.29 7.44
CA GLU A 44 -9.26 8.54 8.67
C GLU A 44 -8.53 7.98 9.92
N SER A 45 -7.92 6.80 9.81
CA SER A 45 -7.22 6.14 10.93
C SER A 45 -5.82 6.69 11.17
N GLN A 46 -5.15 7.21 10.14
CA GLN A 46 -3.75 7.62 10.19
C GLN A 46 -3.56 8.89 9.35
N PRO A 47 -3.91 10.07 9.88
CA PRO A 47 -3.82 11.34 9.15
C PRO A 47 -2.38 11.70 8.77
N ASP A 48 -1.42 11.33 9.62
CA ASP A 48 0.02 11.54 9.39
C ASP A 48 0.69 10.32 8.76
N LEU A 49 0.05 9.72 7.75
CA LEU A 49 0.59 8.55 7.06
C LEU A 49 1.85 8.96 6.28
N ASN A 50 3.02 8.52 6.73
CA ASN A 50 4.29 8.75 6.03
C ASN A 50 4.72 7.55 5.17
N GLU A 51 4.09 6.39 5.35
CA GLU A 51 4.48 5.16 4.68
C GLU A 51 3.68 4.91 3.41
N ASN A 52 4.36 4.41 2.38
CA ASN A 52 3.76 4.13 1.07
C ASN A 52 3.18 2.71 1.01
N PHE A 53 1.97 2.60 0.47
CA PHE A 53 1.29 1.34 0.24
C PHE A 53 1.01 1.10 -1.22
N THR A 54 0.92 -0.16 -1.62
CA THR A 54 0.39 -0.54 -2.94
C THR A 54 -0.71 -1.56 -2.79
N VAL A 55 -1.89 -1.25 -3.30
CA VAL A 55 -3.03 -2.17 -3.38
C VAL A 55 -2.99 -2.84 -4.75
N LYS A 56 -2.63 -4.12 -4.80
CA LYS A 56 -2.56 -4.90 -6.04
C LYS A 56 -3.74 -5.86 -6.13
N GLU A 57 -4.36 -5.90 -7.30
CA GLU A 57 -5.38 -6.88 -7.63
C GLU A 57 -4.86 -7.97 -8.57
N ARG A 58 -5.33 -9.19 -8.36
CA ARG A 58 -5.30 -10.27 -9.34
C ARG A 58 -6.69 -10.84 -9.51
N ALA A 59 -7.31 -10.57 -10.66
CA ALA A 59 -8.59 -11.16 -11.02
C ALA A 59 -8.45 -12.67 -11.19
N THR A 60 -9.39 -13.44 -10.63
CA THR A 60 -9.46 -14.89 -10.76
C THR A 60 -10.83 -15.30 -11.26
N ALA A 61 -10.88 -16.19 -12.26
CA ALA A 61 -12.14 -16.61 -12.86
C ALA A 61 -13.07 -17.37 -11.90
N SER A 62 -12.53 -18.03 -10.86
CA SER A 62 -13.26 -18.93 -9.98
C SER A 62 -13.60 -18.37 -8.59
N GLN A 63 -12.80 -17.44 -8.06
CA GLN A 63 -12.95 -16.97 -6.67
C GLN A 63 -13.17 -15.44 -6.57
N GLY A 64 -13.33 -14.74 -7.69
CA GLY A 64 -13.42 -13.28 -7.73
C GLY A 64 -12.05 -12.63 -7.78
N SER A 65 -11.83 -11.57 -7.01
CA SER A 65 -10.61 -10.77 -7.07
C SER A 65 -9.74 -10.97 -5.84
N ILE A 66 -8.47 -11.31 -6.03
CA ILE A 66 -7.51 -11.39 -4.92
C ILE A 66 -6.84 -10.04 -4.77
N ILE A 67 -7.05 -9.40 -3.62
CA ILE A 67 -6.44 -8.14 -3.25
C ILE A 67 -5.27 -8.38 -2.32
N THR A 68 -4.15 -7.72 -2.60
CA THR A 68 -2.93 -7.78 -1.80
C THR A 68 -2.45 -6.36 -1.51
N VAL A 69 -2.27 -6.03 -0.23
CA VAL A 69 -1.69 -4.76 0.20
C VAL A 69 -0.21 -4.99 0.49
N TRP A 70 0.62 -4.15 -0.10
CA TRP A 70 2.07 -4.18 0.02
C TRP A 70 2.58 -2.95 0.76
N HIS A 71 3.61 -3.15 1.57
CA HIS A 71 4.40 -2.10 2.21
C HIS A 71 5.88 -2.49 2.13
N SER A 72 6.74 -1.60 1.63
CA SER A 72 8.19 -1.84 1.49
C SER A 72 8.52 -3.24 0.94
N GLN A 73 7.93 -3.60 -0.20
CA GLN A 73 8.09 -4.90 -0.89
C GLN A 73 7.63 -6.14 -0.08
N LYS A 74 6.98 -5.96 1.06
CA LYS A 74 6.39 -7.03 1.88
C LYS A 74 4.87 -7.03 1.77
N VAL A 75 4.28 -8.22 1.73
CA VAL A 75 2.82 -8.39 1.82
C VAL A 75 2.39 -8.20 3.27
N VAL A 76 1.54 -7.21 3.51
CA VAL A 76 1.01 -6.90 4.86
C VAL A 76 -0.42 -7.41 5.06
N TYR A 77 -1.18 -7.50 3.97
CA TYR A 77 -2.54 -8.01 4.01
C TYR A 77 -2.90 -8.64 2.67
N ARG A 78 -3.72 -9.70 2.72
CA ARG A 78 -4.23 -10.38 1.52
C ARG A 78 -5.63 -10.93 1.79
N THR A 79 -6.55 -10.68 0.87
CA THR A 79 -7.92 -11.20 0.93
C THR A 79 -8.44 -11.53 -0.46
N THR A 80 -9.44 -12.39 -0.52
CA THR A 80 -10.28 -12.56 -1.70
C THR A 80 -11.54 -11.70 -1.56
N LEU A 81 -12.00 -11.12 -2.65
CA LEU A 81 -13.24 -10.36 -2.79
C LEU A 81 -14.15 -11.06 -3.80
N SER A 82 -15.31 -11.51 -3.33
CA SER A 82 -16.38 -11.99 -4.21
C SER A 82 -17.23 -10.82 -4.72
N PRO A 83 -18.02 -11.01 -5.79
CA PRO A 83 -18.93 -10.00 -6.30
C PRO A 83 -19.96 -9.57 -5.23
N GLY A 84 -19.80 -8.36 -4.69
CA GLY A 84 -20.69 -7.77 -3.70
C GLY A 84 -20.10 -6.53 -3.02
N ALA A 85 -20.75 -5.37 -3.19
CA ALA A 85 -20.23 -4.09 -2.69
C ALA A 85 -20.02 -4.07 -1.17
N ARG A 86 -20.92 -4.71 -0.40
CA ARG A 86 -20.81 -4.82 1.06
C ARG A 86 -19.52 -5.53 1.49
N GLN A 87 -19.09 -6.53 0.73
CA GLN A 87 -17.91 -7.32 1.04
C GLN A 87 -16.63 -6.49 0.89
N ALA A 88 -16.55 -5.62 -0.12
CA ALA A 88 -15.41 -4.73 -0.31
C ALA A 88 -15.19 -3.81 0.90
N ARG A 89 -16.27 -3.21 1.42
CA ARG A 89 -16.20 -2.32 2.59
C ARG A 89 -15.76 -3.06 3.86
N GLU A 90 -16.40 -4.17 4.19
CA GLU A 90 -16.05 -4.97 5.38
C GLU A 90 -14.60 -5.45 5.32
N LYS A 91 -14.15 -5.89 4.14
CA LYS A 91 -12.77 -6.32 3.92
C LYS A 91 -11.77 -5.16 3.94
N ALA A 92 -12.16 -3.97 3.51
CA ALA A 92 -11.33 -2.76 3.59
C ALA A 92 -11.12 -2.34 5.05
N GLN A 93 -12.17 -2.35 5.88
CA GLN A 93 -12.06 -2.09 7.32
C GLN A 93 -11.13 -3.10 8.00
N ALA A 94 -11.28 -4.39 7.70
CA ALA A 94 -10.39 -5.43 8.21
C ALA A 94 -8.93 -5.24 7.75
N ALA A 95 -8.75 -4.80 6.50
CA ALA A 95 -7.43 -4.48 5.97
C ALA A 95 -6.78 -3.32 6.74
N VAL A 96 -7.51 -2.22 6.96
CA VAL A 96 -7.02 -1.07 7.74
C VAL A 96 -6.62 -1.49 9.15
N ALA A 97 -7.48 -2.22 9.86
CA ALA A 97 -7.16 -2.72 11.19
C ALA A 97 -5.86 -3.56 11.19
N THR A 98 -5.69 -4.43 10.19
CA THR A 98 -4.48 -5.27 10.08
C THR A 98 -3.24 -4.44 9.76
N VAL A 99 -3.35 -3.52 8.79
CA VAL A 99 -2.25 -2.66 8.34
C VAL A 99 -1.82 -1.69 9.44
N SER A 100 -2.75 -1.08 10.16
CA SER A 100 -2.44 -0.17 11.28
C SER A 100 -1.71 -0.90 12.41
N ASN A 101 -2.14 -2.13 12.76
CA ASN A 101 -1.44 -2.95 13.75
C ASN A 101 -0.02 -3.34 13.29
N TYR A 102 0.13 -3.65 12.00
CA TYR A 102 1.43 -3.93 11.40
C TYR A 102 2.33 -2.68 11.45
N LEU A 103 1.83 -1.51 11.05
CA LEU A 103 2.55 -0.26 11.05
C LEU A 103 3.07 0.12 12.44
N LEU A 104 2.24 -0.05 13.47
CA LEU A 104 2.65 0.24 14.85
C LEU A 104 3.87 -0.60 15.24
N ARG A 105 3.83 -1.92 14.99
CA ARG A 105 4.94 -2.83 15.28
C ARG A 105 6.19 -2.47 14.49
N TRP A 106 6.02 -2.21 13.20
CA TRP A 106 7.11 -1.87 12.30
C TRP A 106 7.80 -0.55 12.70
N LYS A 107 7.04 0.47 13.12
CA LYS A 107 7.60 1.73 13.63
C LYS A 107 8.42 1.50 14.90
N ILE A 108 7.89 0.69 15.82
CA ILE A 108 8.59 0.32 17.06
C ILE A 108 9.90 -0.39 16.76
N GLU A 109 9.89 -1.40 15.89
CA GLU A 109 11.09 -2.14 15.48
C GLU A 109 12.15 -1.21 14.86
N ARG A 110 11.72 -0.26 14.02
CA ARG A 110 12.63 0.73 13.41
C ARG A 110 13.28 1.64 14.46
N LEU A 111 12.50 2.17 15.41
CA LEU A 111 13.04 3.05 16.46
C LEU A 111 14.07 2.32 17.34
N TYR A 112 13.80 1.05 17.67
CA TYR A 112 14.77 0.26 18.43
C TYR A 112 16.03 -0.04 17.61
N SER A 113 15.89 -0.45 16.36
CA SER A 113 17.04 -0.76 15.49
C SER A 113 17.95 0.45 15.28
N ASP A 114 17.37 1.65 15.13
CA ASP A 114 18.12 2.92 14.99
C ASP A 114 18.89 3.28 16.28
N THR A 115 18.31 2.99 17.45
CA THR A 115 18.98 3.24 18.74
C THR A 115 20.18 2.31 18.98
N PHE A 116 20.12 1.07 18.51
CA PHE A 116 21.22 0.11 18.71
C PHE A 116 22.40 0.32 17.74
N ASP A 117 22.16 0.89 16.55
CA ASP A 117 23.22 1.19 15.57
C ASP A 117 24.12 2.36 16.01
N LEU A 118 23.61 3.24 16.87
CA LEU A 118 24.35 4.40 17.42
C LEU A 118 25.25 4.07 18.62
N ASP A 119 25.15 2.88 19.21
CA ASP A 119 25.91 2.50 20.42
C ASP A 119 27.19 1.70 20.08
N HIS A 120 27.43 1.38 18.80
CA HIS A 120 28.46 0.40 18.41
C HIS A 120 29.65 0.93 17.60
N ASP A 121 29.77 2.24 17.34
CA ASP A 121 30.84 2.75 16.48
C ASP A 121 31.49 4.05 16.98
N GLU A 122 32.26 4.00 18.07
CA GLU A 122 33.37 4.96 18.36
C GLU A 122 34.46 4.36 19.29
N LEU A 123 35.02 3.19 18.95
CA LEU A 123 36.29 2.71 19.55
C LEU A 123 37.24 2.15 18.48
N GLN A 124 37.89 3.04 17.74
CA GLN A 124 39.11 2.77 16.96
C GLN A 124 40.11 3.90 17.17
#